data_AF-A0A257T8I4-F1
#
_entry.id   AF-A0A257T8I4-F1
#
_cell.length_a   1.000
_cell.length_b   1.000
_cell.length_c   1.000
_cell.angle_alpha   90.00
_cell.angle_beta   90.00
_cell.angle_gamma   90.00
#
_symmetry.space_group_name_H-M   'P 1'
#
loop_
_entity.id
_entity.type
_entity.pdbx_description
1 polymer ?
#
loop_
_entity_poly.entity_id
_entity_poly.type
_entity_poly.pdbx_seq_one_letter_code
_entity_poly.pdbx_strand_id
1 'polypeptide(L)'
;MNGQTFGHSARSRGFTLVELLVVIAIIGVLIALLLPAVQAAREAARRTQCNNNLGQLALAVANYESAFRSLPPGVLDASGPIQSVAQGHHISWLAHILPQVEQRNAYKLLDFSASAYAPANLPVRNWQANVFICPSDGGGPFGPGPGTSNYAGCHHDVEAPIDADNHGVLFLNSHVRLRDITDGTSQTILTGEKLVTPTDLGWLSGTRATLRNTGSPINASSRAGGVLAAIGDVPEFGYSNLGTPASPPG
;
A
#
# COMPACT_ATOMS: atom_id res chain seq x y z
N MET A 1 -58.35 -40.84 -42.84
CA MET A 1 -58.38 -40.33 -41.45
C MET A 1 -57.55 -39.07 -41.43
N ASN A 2 -58.20 -37.91 -41.37
CA ASN A 2 -57.59 -36.58 -41.52
C ASN A 2 -56.93 -36.14 -40.20
N GLY A 3 -55.63 -35.84 -40.23
CA GLY A 3 -54.93 -35.18 -39.14
C GLY A 3 -55.14 -33.66 -39.23
N GLN A 4 -55.82 -33.08 -38.24
CA GLN A 4 -55.93 -31.62 -38.09
C GLN A 4 -54.80 -31.11 -37.19
N THR A 5 -53.95 -30.24 -37.73
CA THR A 5 -52.95 -29.45 -36.99
C THR A 5 -53.61 -28.16 -36.50
N PHE A 6 -53.67 -27.95 -35.18
CA PHE A 6 -54.15 -26.69 -34.59
C PHE A 6 -53.05 -25.62 -34.65
N GLY A 7 -53.16 -24.70 -35.61
CA GLY A 7 -52.33 -23.50 -35.67
C GLY A 7 -52.71 -22.54 -34.53
N HIS A 8 -51.77 -22.29 -33.61
CA HIS A 8 -51.91 -21.21 -32.63
C HIS A 8 -51.70 -19.87 -33.35
N SER A 9 -52.79 -19.14 -33.63
CA SER A 9 -52.72 -17.73 -34.03
C SER A 9 -52.26 -16.88 -32.83
N ALA A 10 -50.95 -16.70 -32.70
CA ALA A 10 -50.40 -15.71 -31.78
C ALA A 10 -50.73 -14.31 -32.32
N ARG A 11 -51.66 -13.60 -31.66
CA ARG A 11 -51.89 -12.17 -31.92
C ARG A 11 -50.65 -11.40 -31.48
N SER A 12 -49.86 -10.89 -32.42
CA SER A 12 -48.86 -9.88 -32.12
C SER A 12 -49.56 -8.57 -31.79
N ARG A 13 -49.49 -8.15 -30.53
CA ARG A 13 -49.87 -6.79 -30.14
C ARG A 13 -48.73 -5.87 -30.57
N GLY A 14 -48.99 -4.96 -31.50
CA GLY A 14 -48.02 -3.96 -31.93
C GLY A 14 -47.72 -3.00 -30.77
N PHE A 15 -46.45 -2.83 -30.47
CA PHE A 15 -45.97 -1.89 -29.45
C PHE A 15 -45.94 -0.49 -30.05
N THR A 16 -46.52 0.50 -29.38
CA THR A 16 -46.50 1.88 -29.86
C THR A 16 -45.14 2.52 -29.58
N LEU A 17 -44.68 3.41 -30.45
CA LEU A 17 -43.41 4.14 -30.28
C LEU A 17 -43.36 4.88 -28.93
N VAL A 18 -44.51 5.37 -28.47
CA VAL A 18 -44.66 6.07 -27.19
C VAL A 18 -44.42 5.13 -26.00
N GLU A 19 -44.99 3.91 -26.02
CA GLU A 19 -44.75 2.93 -24.94
C GLU A 19 -43.27 2.56 -24.83
N LEU A 20 -42.55 2.44 -25.95
CA LEU A 20 -41.12 2.20 -25.95
C LEU A 20 -40.34 3.37 -25.38
N LEU A 21 -40.70 4.59 -25.78
CA LEU A 21 -40.03 5.80 -25.36
C LEU A 21 -40.15 6.03 -23.84
N VAL A 22 -41.31 5.74 -23.25
CA VAL A 22 -41.51 5.86 -21.80
C VAL A 22 -40.66 4.85 -21.03
N VAL A 23 -40.58 3.60 -21.50
CA VAL A 23 -39.79 2.55 -20.83
C VAL A 23 -38.31 2.89 -20.84
N ILE A 24 -37.76 3.31 -21.99
CA ILE A 24 -36.35 3.71 -22.05
C ILE A 24 -36.07 4.96 -21.21
N ALA A 25 -37.03 5.89 -21.11
CA ALA A 25 -36.89 7.08 -20.26
C ALA A 25 -36.81 6.71 -18.78
N ILE A 26 -37.66 5.79 -18.31
CA ILE A 26 -37.65 5.31 -16.91
C ILE A 26 -36.33 4.57 -16.62
N ILE A 27 -35.90 3.66 -17.49
CA ILE A 27 -34.62 2.93 -17.32
C ILE A 27 -33.45 3.93 -17.31
N GLY A 28 -33.47 4.93 -18.19
CA GLY A 28 -32.46 5.98 -18.24
C GLY A 28 -32.34 6.76 -16.93
N VAL A 29 -33.48 7.16 -16.35
CA VAL A 29 -33.50 7.84 -15.04
C VAL A 29 -32.99 6.93 -13.91
N LEU A 30 -33.43 5.66 -13.88
CA LEU A 30 -32.98 4.71 -12.86
C LEU A 30 -31.46 4.49 -12.92
N ILE A 31 -30.90 4.28 -14.12
CA ILE A 31 -29.45 4.10 -14.29
C ILE A 31 -28.69 5.38 -13.92
N ALA A 32 -29.20 6.55 -14.31
CA ALA A 32 -28.58 7.84 -13.98
C ALA A 32 -28.48 8.07 -12.46
N LEU A 33 -29.46 7.60 -11.69
CA LEU A 33 -29.44 7.69 -10.23
C LEU A 33 -28.61 6.59 -9.57
N LEU A 34 -28.54 5.39 -10.17
CA LEU A 34 -27.81 4.25 -9.62
C LEU A 34 -26.30 4.33 -9.83
N LEU A 35 -25.82 4.89 -10.95
CA LEU A 35 -24.39 4.90 -11.27
C LEU A 35 -23.55 5.71 -10.25
N PRO A 36 -23.93 6.95 -9.85
CA PRO A 36 -23.21 7.69 -8.82
C PRO A 36 -23.23 6.97 -7.47
N ALA A 37 -24.36 6.35 -7.12
CA ALA A 37 -24.52 5.62 -5.86
C ALA A 37 -23.62 4.37 -5.79
N VAL A 38 -23.51 3.60 -6.88
CA VAL A 38 -22.65 2.41 -6.93
C VAL A 38 -21.17 2.77 -6.77
N GLN A 39 -20.72 3.90 -7.35
CA GLN A 39 -19.33 4.32 -7.21
C GLN A 39 -19.02 4.81 -5.80
N ALA A 40 -19.92 5.58 -5.19
CA ALA A 40 -19.79 5.99 -3.79
C ALA A 40 -19.72 4.77 -2.85
N ALA A 41 -20.60 3.77 -3.07
CA ALA A 41 -20.58 2.53 -2.30
C ALA A 41 -19.28 1.73 -2.49
N ARG A 42 -18.76 1.65 -3.71
CA ARG A 42 -17.48 0.98 -4.00
C ARG A 42 -16.30 1.65 -3.29
N GLU A 43 -16.24 2.98 -3.33
CA GLU A 43 -15.16 3.70 -2.64
C GLU A 43 -15.28 3.58 -1.12
N ALA A 44 -16.48 3.65 -0.56
CA ALA A 44 -16.68 3.41 0.87
C ALA A 44 -16.21 2.01 1.30
N ALA A 45 -16.47 0.99 0.48
CA ALA A 45 -15.99 -0.37 0.72
C ALA A 45 -14.44 -0.45 0.67
N ARG A 46 -13.80 0.22 -0.29
CA ARG A 46 -12.32 0.27 -0.38
C ARG A 46 -11.71 0.98 0.84
N ARG A 47 -12.27 2.10 1.28
CA ARG A 47 -11.81 2.80 2.49
C ARG A 47 -11.95 1.95 3.73
N THR A 48 -13.07 1.22 3.84
CA THR A 48 -13.28 0.28 4.95
C THR A 48 -12.21 -0.82 4.95
N GLN A 49 -11.81 -1.32 3.78
CA GLN A 49 -10.72 -2.28 3.66
C GLN A 49 -9.36 -1.68 4.09
N CYS A 50 -9.05 -0.43 3.73
CA CYS A 50 -7.82 0.22 4.18
C CYS A 50 -7.77 0.36 5.71
N ASN A 51 -8.85 0.84 6.32
CA ASN A 51 -8.98 0.92 7.79
C ASN A 51 -8.84 -0.46 8.46
N ASN A 52 -9.43 -1.51 7.87
CA ASN A 52 -9.32 -2.86 8.37
C ASN A 52 -7.88 -3.40 8.28
N ASN A 53 -7.16 -3.08 7.20
CA ASN A 53 -5.75 -3.44 7.05
C ASN A 53 -4.88 -2.70 8.08
N LEU A 54 -5.12 -1.40 8.31
CA LEU A 54 -4.45 -0.65 9.38
C LEU A 54 -4.69 -1.28 10.75
N GLY A 55 -5.93 -1.68 11.05
CA GLY A 55 -6.27 -2.40 12.27
C GLY A 55 -5.59 -3.78 12.40
N GLN A 56 -5.49 -4.53 11.30
CA GLN A 56 -4.76 -5.80 11.25
C GLN A 56 -3.26 -5.60 11.54
N LEU A 57 -2.64 -4.54 11.00
CA LEU A 57 -1.24 -4.22 11.27
C LEU A 57 -1.02 -3.81 12.73
N ALA A 58 -1.92 -2.99 13.29
CA ALA A 58 -1.85 -2.62 14.70
C ALA A 58 -1.98 -3.85 15.62
N LEU A 59 -2.90 -4.77 15.33
CA LEU A 59 -3.03 -6.03 16.05
C LEU A 59 -1.79 -6.91 15.88
N ALA A 60 -1.21 -6.96 14.69
CA ALA A 60 0.01 -7.72 14.43
C ALA A 60 1.20 -7.20 15.23
N VAL A 61 1.35 -5.87 15.34
CA VAL A 61 2.37 -5.24 16.20
C VAL A 61 2.11 -5.53 17.67
N ALA A 62 0.86 -5.47 18.14
CA ALA A 62 0.52 -5.83 19.51
C ALA A 62 0.84 -7.31 19.83
N ASN A 63 0.55 -8.22 18.89
CA ASN A 63 0.91 -9.64 19.02
C ASN A 63 2.42 -9.86 19.00
N TYR A 64 3.16 -9.08 18.19
CA TYR A 64 4.61 -9.09 18.19
C TYR A 64 5.14 -8.65 19.57
N GLU A 65 4.63 -7.54 20.11
CA GLU A 65 5.02 -7.06 21.45
C GLU A 65 4.73 -8.08 22.54
N SER A 66 3.57 -8.74 22.49
CA SER A 66 3.24 -9.79 23.45
C SER A 66 4.23 -10.96 23.40
N ALA A 67 4.79 -11.28 22.23
CA ALA A 67 5.72 -12.38 22.04
C ALA A 67 7.17 -12.00 22.37
N PHE A 68 7.61 -10.81 21.96
CA PHE A 68 9.02 -10.37 22.03
C PHE A 68 9.29 -9.37 23.16
N ARG A 69 8.25 -8.90 23.86
CA ARG A 69 8.31 -7.89 24.95
C ARG A 69 8.86 -6.53 24.51
N SER A 70 8.78 -6.24 23.22
CA SER A 70 9.09 -4.95 22.61
C SER A 70 8.32 -4.79 21.31
N LEU A 71 8.06 -3.54 20.92
CA LEU A 71 7.65 -3.20 19.56
C LEU A 71 8.76 -3.61 18.57
N PRO A 72 8.41 -3.89 17.31
CA PRO A 72 9.40 -4.19 16.29
C PRO A 72 10.31 -2.97 16.06
N PRO A 73 11.59 -3.19 15.67
CA PRO A 73 12.43 -2.08 15.24
C PRO A 73 11.83 -1.45 13.98
N GLY A 74 11.85 -0.13 13.87
CA GLY A 74 11.39 0.57 12.66
C GLY A 74 12.16 0.13 11.43
N VAL A 75 13.47 0.05 11.59
CA VAL A 75 14.42 -0.47 10.62
C VAL A 75 15.64 -1.06 11.34
N LEU A 76 16.19 -2.16 10.81
CA LEU A 76 17.50 -2.66 11.21
C LEU A 76 18.59 -2.18 10.26
N ASP A 77 19.64 -1.59 10.81
CA ASP A 77 20.88 -1.26 10.10
C ASP A 77 22.08 -1.10 11.04
N ALA A 78 23.30 -1.10 10.49
CA ALA A 78 24.52 -0.93 11.25
C ALA A 78 24.72 0.51 11.77
N SER A 79 24.28 1.51 11.00
CA SER A 79 24.45 2.93 11.35
C SER A 79 23.34 3.81 10.76
N GLY A 80 23.02 4.88 11.47
CA GLY A 80 22.19 5.98 10.98
C GLY A 80 23.02 7.20 10.55
N PRO A 81 22.36 8.23 10.00
CA PRO A 81 20.94 8.26 9.66
C PRO A 81 20.64 7.46 8.38
N ILE A 82 19.45 6.85 8.33
CA ILE A 82 19.00 6.03 7.21
C ILE A 82 18.59 6.90 6.02
N GLN A 83 19.25 6.68 4.89
CA GLN A 83 18.96 7.36 3.64
C GLN A 83 17.94 6.57 2.81
N SER A 84 17.11 7.27 2.03
CA SER A 84 16.13 6.63 1.14
C SER A 84 16.75 6.18 -0.18
N VAL A 85 17.79 5.36 -0.07
CA VAL A 85 18.53 4.78 -1.20
C VAL A 85 18.62 3.26 -1.05
N ALA A 86 18.84 2.57 -2.17
CA ALA A 86 18.94 1.11 -2.23
C ALA A 86 20.30 0.57 -1.74
N GLN A 87 20.81 1.11 -0.62
CA GLN A 87 22.10 0.78 -0.04
C GLN A 87 21.95 0.73 1.49
N GLY A 88 22.40 -0.36 2.12
CA GLY A 88 22.22 -0.59 3.55
C GLY A 88 21.52 -1.92 3.83
N HIS A 89 21.38 -2.27 5.09
CA HIS A 89 20.63 -3.45 5.51
C HIS A 89 19.12 -3.21 5.37
N HIS A 90 18.65 -2.06 5.87
CA HIS A 90 17.28 -1.52 5.72
C HIS A 90 16.13 -2.53 5.89
N ILE A 91 16.21 -3.53 6.77
CA ILE A 91 15.08 -4.44 6.99
C ILE A 91 13.98 -3.71 7.77
N SER A 92 12.80 -3.57 7.17
CA SER A 92 11.64 -2.85 7.72
C SER A 92 10.96 -3.58 8.88
N TRP A 93 10.31 -2.82 9.78
CA TRP A 93 9.37 -3.33 10.78
C TRP A 93 8.29 -4.27 10.22
N LEU A 94 7.85 -4.04 8.97
CA LEU A 94 6.86 -4.90 8.29
C LEU A 94 7.34 -6.35 8.14
N ALA A 95 8.65 -6.56 7.94
CA ALA A 95 9.23 -7.89 7.85
C ALA A 95 9.13 -8.66 9.18
N HIS A 96 9.27 -7.96 10.30
CA HIS A 96 9.24 -8.55 11.64
C HIS A 96 7.85 -9.02 12.06
N ILE A 97 6.79 -8.39 11.53
CA ILE A 97 5.40 -8.74 11.86
C ILE A 97 4.76 -9.72 10.88
N LEU A 98 5.48 -10.19 9.85
CA LEU A 98 4.94 -11.14 8.86
C LEU A 98 4.28 -12.38 9.49
N PRO A 99 4.83 -13.01 10.56
CA PRO A 99 4.17 -14.14 11.19
C PRO A 99 2.81 -13.79 11.80
N GLN A 100 2.65 -12.56 12.31
CA GLN A 100 1.43 -12.07 12.96
C GLN A 100 0.37 -11.58 11.96
N VAL A 101 0.73 -11.35 10.69
CA VAL A 101 -0.21 -11.12 9.58
C VAL A 101 -0.42 -12.37 8.71
N GLU A 102 -0.14 -13.56 9.26
CA GLU A 102 -0.30 -14.85 8.59
C GLU A 102 0.54 -15.03 7.31
N GLN A 103 1.66 -14.31 7.19
CA GLN A 103 2.61 -14.40 6.07
C GLN A 103 3.85 -15.22 6.44
N ARG A 104 3.66 -16.36 7.11
CA ARG A 104 4.75 -17.23 7.60
C ARG A 104 5.65 -17.77 6.48
N ASN A 105 5.11 -17.98 5.29
CA ASN A 105 5.88 -18.47 4.15
C ASN A 105 6.89 -17.43 3.66
N ALA A 106 6.47 -16.16 3.55
CA ALA A 106 7.36 -15.06 3.20
C ALA A 106 8.44 -14.85 4.27
N TYR A 107 8.06 -14.93 5.55
CA TYR A 107 9.00 -14.81 6.67
C TYR A 107 10.10 -15.88 6.65
N LYS A 108 9.77 -17.14 6.33
CA LYS A 108 10.76 -18.24 6.25
C LYS A 108 11.76 -18.09 5.11
N LEU A 109 11.37 -17.41 4.03
CA LEU A 109 12.23 -17.17 2.87
C LEU A 109 13.12 -15.95 3.03
N LEU A 110 12.86 -15.11 4.04
CA LEU A 110 13.61 -13.90 4.27
C LEU A 110 14.90 -14.19 5.05
N ASP A 111 16.01 -13.72 4.52
CA ASP A 111 17.30 -13.73 5.21
C ASP A 111 17.51 -12.39 5.93
N PHE A 112 17.31 -12.39 7.25
CA PHE A 112 17.52 -11.23 8.12
C PHE A 112 19.00 -10.89 8.35
N SER A 113 19.95 -11.72 7.90
CA SER A 113 21.38 -11.37 7.95
C SER A 113 21.83 -10.61 6.70
N ALA A 114 21.06 -10.71 5.62
CA ALA A 114 21.32 -10.04 4.35
C ALA A 114 20.55 -8.73 4.22
N SER A 115 21.06 -7.81 3.39
CA SER A 115 20.35 -6.58 3.03
C SER A 115 18.97 -6.84 2.44
N ALA A 116 18.03 -5.92 2.66
CA ALA A 116 16.74 -5.87 1.96
C ALA A 116 16.89 -5.93 0.43
N TYR A 117 18.02 -5.46 -0.10
CA TYR A 117 18.30 -5.39 -1.55
C TYR A 117 19.15 -6.57 -2.05
N ALA A 118 19.59 -7.45 -1.16
CA ALA A 118 20.44 -8.59 -1.53
C ALA A 118 19.68 -9.57 -2.44
N PRO A 119 20.37 -10.25 -3.39
CA PRO A 119 19.75 -11.24 -4.26
C PRO A 119 18.92 -12.31 -3.53
N ALA A 120 19.36 -12.71 -2.33
CA ALA A 120 18.65 -13.66 -1.48
C ALA A 120 17.22 -13.20 -1.10
N ASN A 121 17.03 -11.89 -0.88
CA ASN A 121 15.75 -11.31 -0.45
C ASN A 121 14.89 -10.80 -1.61
N LEU A 122 15.41 -10.75 -2.85
CA LEU A 122 14.66 -10.24 -4.01
C LEU A 122 13.31 -10.93 -4.25
N PRO A 123 13.17 -12.27 -4.13
CA PRO A 123 11.89 -12.94 -4.34
C PRO A 123 10.82 -12.47 -3.34
N VAL A 124 11.19 -12.34 -2.06
CA VAL A 124 10.29 -11.87 -1.00
C VAL A 124 10.01 -10.39 -1.16
N ARG A 125 11.03 -9.58 -1.47
CA ARG A 125 10.92 -8.14 -1.71
C ARG A 125 9.96 -7.81 -2.85
N ASN A 126 9.96 -8.60 -3.93
CA ASN A 126 9.10 -8.39 -5.09
C ASN A 126 7.70 -9.00 -4.93
N TRP A 127 7.51 -9.84 -3.91
CA TRP A 127 6.19 -10.35 -3.57
C TRP A 127 5.35 -9.28 -2.86
N GLN A 128 4.05 -9.26 -3.15
CA GLN A 128 3.11 -8.30 -2.58
C GLN A 128 2.17 -8.98 -1.59
N ALA A 129 2.15 -8.47 -0.35
CA ALA A 129 1.10 -8.82 0.61
C ALA A 129 -0.10 -7.88 0.42
N ASN A 130 -1.30 -8.45 0.31
CA ASN A 130 -2.54 -7.66 0.16
C ASN A 130 -2.85 -6.80 1.40
N VAL A 131 -2.42 -7.23 2.59
CA VAL A 131 -2.58 -6.48 3.84
C VAL A 131 -1.78 -5.18 3.86
N PHE A 132 -0.72 -5.07 3.05
CA PHE A 132 0.10 -3.85 2.96
C PHE A 132 -0.44 -2.83 1.96
N ILE A 133 -1.47 -3.17 1.18
CA ILE A 133 -2.04 -2.28 0.16
C ILE A 133 -3.36 -1.69 0.64
N CYS A 134 -3.56 -0.41 0.38
CA CYS A 134 -4.85 0.25 0.51
C CYS A 134 -5.52 0.30 -0.86
N PRO A 135 -6.66 -0.41 -1.08
CA PRO A 135 -7.33 -0.40 -2.38
C PRO A 135 -7.83 0.98 -2.82
N SER A 136 -7.99 1.94 -1.90
CA SER A 136 -8.36 3.33 -2.25
C SER A 136 -7.22 4.15 -2.88
N ASP A 137 -5.95 3.77 -2.69
CA ASP A 137 -4.83 4.49 -3.33
C ASP A 137 -4.77 4.20 -4.84
N GLY A 138 -5.28 3.05 -5.28
CA GLY A 138 -5.17 2.60 -6.68
C GLY A 138 -3.73 2.25 -7.12
N GLY A 139 -2.73 2.52 -6.27
CA GLY A 139 -1.31 2.23 -6.46
C GLY A 139 -0.92 0.85 -5.92
N GLY A 140 -1.19 -0.19 -6.71
CA GLY A 140 -0.44 -1.45 -6.59
C GLY A 140 1.05 -1.25 -6.95
N PRO A 141 1.86 -2.32 -7.01
CA PRO A 141 3.23 -2.23 -7.50
C PRO A 141 3.28 -1.47 -8.84
N PHE A 142 4.19 -0.49 -8.97
CA PHE A 142 4.34 0.34 -10.19
C PHE A 142 4.99 -0.43 -11.35
N GLY A 143 4.45 -1.59 -11.71
CA GLY A 143 5.03 -2.52 -12.67
C GLY A 143 5.91 -3.59 -12.02
N PRO A 144 6.81 -4.25 -12.78
CA PRO A 144 7.74 -5.23 -12.24
C PRO A 144 8.72 -4.52 -11.30
N GLY A 145 8.57 -4.75 -10.00
CA GLY A 145 9.32 -4.03 -8.97
C GLY A 145 9.08 -4.62 -7.58
N PRO A 146 9.63 -3.97 -6.54
CA PRO A 146 9.37 -4.40 -5.18
C PRO A 146 7.89 -4.24 -4.84
N GLY A 147 7.36 -5.12 -3.98
CA GLY A 147 6.05 -4.92 -3.41
C GLY A 147 6.01 -3.61 -2.62
N THR A 148 4.90 -2.91 -2.64
CA THR A 148 4.72 -1.61 -2.00
C THR A 148 3.94 -1.72 -0.69
N SER A 149 3.96 -0.64 0.10
CA SER A 149 3.15 -0.51 1.30
C SER A 149 2.52 0.88 1.37
N ASN A 150 1.21 0.91 1.62
CA ASN A 150 0.44 2.10 1.97
C ASN A 150 0.49 2.40 3.47
N TYR A 151 1.12 1.56 4.27
CA TYR A 151 1.18 1.75 5.71
C TYR A 151 2.62 1.99 6.13
N ALA A 152 2.84 3.03 6.93
CA ALA A 152 4.14 3.43 7.41
C ALA A 152 4.12 3.66 8.92
N GLY A 153 5.18 3.19 9.58
CA GLY A 153 5.42 3.41 11.00
C GLY A 153 5.84 4.85 11.29
N CYS A 154 5.48 5.35 12.47
CA CYS A 154 5.88 6.67 12.92
C CYS A 154 7.25 6.61 13.62
N HIS A 155 8.27 7.18 12.98
CA HIS A 155 9.62 7.21 13.55
C HIS A 155 9.92 8.50 14.32
N HIS A 156 9.26 9.61 14.01
CA HIS A 156 9.51 10.90 14.67
C HIS A 156 8.30 11.85 14.58
N ASP A 157 8.24 12.83 15.48
CA ASP A 157 7.16 13.82 15.58
C ASP A 157 7.34 15.01 14.60
N VAL A 158 8.58 15.31 14.21
CA VAL A 158 8.91 16.38 13.24
C VAL A 158 9.69 15.83 12.04
N GLU A 159 9.89 16.64 10.99
CA GLU A 159 10.71 16.21 9.85
C GLU A 159 12.17 16.07 10.30
N ALA A 160 12.60 14.84 10.49
CA ALA A 160 13.98 14.48 10.82
C ALA A 160 14.41 13.23 10.03
N PRO A 161 15.72 12.99 9.91
CA PRO A 161 16.24 11.71 9.44
C PRO A 161 15.81 10.57 10.36
N ILE A 162 15.72 9.37 9.80
CA ILE A 162 15.50 8.14 10.57
C ILE A 162 16.82 7.78 11.25
N ASP A 163 16.86 7.85 12.58
CA ASP A 163 18.06 7.60 13.38
C ASP A 163 17.70 6.98 14.74
N ALA A 164 18.72 6.61 15.52
CA ALA A 164 18.58 5.87 16.78
C ALA A 164 18.06 6.71 17.95
N ASP A 165 18.05 8.04 17.82
CA ASP A 165 17.63 9.01 18.84
C ASP A 165 16.24 9.63 18.57
N ASN A 166 15.49 9.11 17.59
CA ASN A 166 14.19 9.66 17.26
C ASN A 166 13.12 9.42 18.37
N HIS A 167 12.18 10.36 18.50
CA HIS A 167 11.09 10.34 19.48
C HIS A 167 9.81 9.55 19.09
N GLY A 168 9.83 8.77 18.01
CA GLY A 168 8.72 7.88 17.66
C GLY A 168 8.83 6.51 18.34
N VAL A 169 7.99 5.57 17.92
CA VAL A 169 8.00 4.19 18.45
C VAL A 169 8.67 3.20 17.49
N LEU A 170 8.83 3.56 16.22
CA LEU A 170 9.41 2.74 15.17
C LEU A 170 10.57 3.50 14.50
N PHE A 171 11.78 3.39 15.03
CA PHE A 171 12.97 4.08 14.50
C PHE A 171 14.15 3.11 14.34
N LEU A 172 15.33 3.63 14.00
CA LEU A 172 16.52 2.79 13.73
C LEU A 172 16.89 1.97 14.97
N ASN A 173 16.91 0.64 14.79
CA ASN A 173 17.24 -0.35 15.82
C ASN A 173 16.43 -0.18 17.12
N SER A 174 15.21 0.38 17.03
CA SER A 174 14.38 0.68 18.19
C SER A 174 13.97 -0.59 18.93
N HIS A 175 14.02 -0.53 20.26
CA HIS A 175 13.54 -1.60 21.15
C HIS A 175 12.65 -0.99 22.25
N VAL A 176 11.51 -0.44 21.83
CA VAL A 176 10.56 0.25 22.71
C VAL A 176 9.60 -0.77 23.33
N ARG A 177 9.42 -0.75 24.65
CA ARG A 177 8.40 -1.55 25.35
C ARG A 177 7.16 -0.70 25.58
N LEU A 178 5.97 -1.32 25.70
CA LEU A 178 4.74 -0.54 25.98
C LEU A 178 4.84 0.28 27.27
N ARG A 179 5.60 -0.20 28.27
CA ARG A 179 5.87 0.54 29.52
C ARG A 179 6.76 1.78 29.34
N ASP A 180 7.52 1.86 28.25
CA ASP A 180 8.41 2.99 27.97
C ASP A 180 7.60 4.16 27.36
N ILE A 181 6.35 3.89 26.94
CA ILE A 181 5.36 4.87 26.47
C ILE A 181 4.62 5.45 27.70
N THR A 182 5.28 6.37 28.40
CA THR A 182 4.80 6.90 29.68
C THR A 182 3.55 7.78 29.60
N ASP A 183 3.27 8.37 28.45
CA ASP A 183 2.08 9.17 28.13
C ASP A 183 0.87 8.34 27.67
N GLY A 184 1.07 7.02 27.53
CA GLY A 184 0.04 6.04 27.24
C GLY A 184 -0.13 5.75 25.75
N THR A 185 -0.36 4.48 25.43
CA THR A 185 -0.45 3.98 24.05
C THR A 185 -1.60 4.59 23.24
N SER A 186 -2.60 5.19 23.90
CA SER A 186 -3.70 5.89 23.25
C SER A 186 -3.32 7.30 22.74
N GLN A 187 -2.21 7.86 23.22
CA GLN A 187 -1.72 9.19 22.82
C GLN A 187 -0.55 9.11 21.83
N THR A 188 -0.05 7.90 21.55
CA THR A 188 1.12 7.67 20.70
C THR A 188 0.71 7.14 19.33
N ILE A 189 1.21 7.76 18.26
CA ILE A 189 1.00 7.27 16.90
C ILE A 189 1.96 6.12 16.63
N LEU A 190 1.42 4.95 16.28
CA LEU A 190 2.21 3.78 15.87
C LEU A 190 2.46 3.77 14.36
N THR A 191 1.38 3.76 13.58
CA THR A 191 1.40 3.60 12.12
C THR A 191 0.29 4.43 11.51
N GLY A 192 0.50 4.89 10.29
CA GLY A 192 -0.47 5.64 9.51
C GLY A 192 -0.46 5.22 8.04
N GLU A 193 -1.43 5.75 7.30
CA GLU A 193 -1.53 5.54 5.86
C GLU A 193 -0.69 6.58 5.09
N LYS A 194 -0.11 6.16 3.97
CA LYS A 194 0.55 7.01 2.99
C LYS A 194 0.20 6.60 1.58
N LEU A 195 0.30 7.56 0.66
CA LEU A 195 0.31 7.26 -0.77
C LEU A 195 1.61 6.56 -1.14
N VAL A 196 1.50 5.57 -2.01
CA VAL A 196 2.64 4.89 -2.61
C VAL A 196 3.21 5.76 -3.73
N THR A 197 4.54 5.87 -3.81
CA THR A 197 5.22 6.76 -4.78
C THR A 197 6.23 5.99 -5.63
N PRO A 198 6.50 6.38 -6.89
CA PRO A 198 7.44 5.65 -7.75
C PRO A 198 8.87 5.57 -7.20
N THR A 199 9.22 6.42 -6.23
CA THR A 199 10.52 6.42 -5.56
C THR A 199 10.55 5.51 -4.33
N ASP A 200 9.44 4.86 -3.96
CA ASP A 200 9.42 3.93 -2.83
C ASP A 200 10.25 2.67 -3.14
N LEU A 201 11.11 2.29 -2.21
CA LEU A 201 12.00 1.12 -2.33
C LEU A 201 11.32 -0.21 -1.96
N GLY A 202 10.03 -0.16 -1.62
CA GLY A 202 9.18 -1.30 -1.29
C GLY A 202 8.99 -1.56 0.21
N TRP A 203 8.06 -2.47 0.52
CA TRP A 203 7.66 -2.79 1.90
C TRP A 203 8.77 -3.44 2.73
N LEU A 204 9.75 -4.10 2.08
CA LEU A 204 10.88 -4.69 2.81
C LEU A 204 11.89 -3.61 3.27
N SER A 205 11.89 -2.44 2.64
CA SER A 205 12.84 -1.36 2.89
C SER A 205 12.39 -0.45 4.04
N GLY A 206 13.12 -0.45 5.14
CA GLY A 206 12.98 0.40 6.33
C GLY A 206 13.40 1.86 6.13
N THR A 207 12.99 2.47 5.01
CA THR A 207 13.29 3.87 4.66
C THR A 207 11.98 4.67 4.64
N ARG A 208 11.92 5.81 3.93
CA ARG A 208 10.67 6.57 3.68
C ARG A 208 9.55 5.73 3.01
N ALA A 209 9.89 4.55 2.50
CA ALA A 209 8.97 3.56 1.97
C ALA A 209 8.06 2.92 3.05
N THR A 210 8.53 2.81 4.30
CA THR A 210 7.77 2.16 5.39
C THR A 210 7.85 2.89 6.73
N LEU A 211 8.60 3.99 6.81
CA LEU A 211 8.69 4.89 7.95
C LEU A 211 8.38 6.32 7.52
N ARG A 212 7.60 7.03 8.34
CA ARG A 212 7.27 8.44 8.16
C ARG A 212 7.32 9.17 9.50
N ASN A 213 7.46 10.48 9.43
CA ASN A 213 7.30 11.37 10.57
C ASN A 213 6.00 12.17 10.43
N THR A 214 5.63 12.91 11.47
CA THR A 214 4.44 13.77 11.47
C THR A 214 4.73 15.23 11.10
N GLY A 215 5.95 15.55 10.65
CA GLY A 215 6.38 16.91 10.34
C GLY A 215 5.84 17.50 9.04
N SER A 216 5.25 16.68 8.18
CA SER A 216 4.61 17.14 6.93
C SER A 216 3.19 17.66 7.22
N PRO A 217 2.87 18.93 6.93
CA PRO A 217 1.54 19.47 7.18
C PRO A 217 0.44 18.75 6.37
N ILE A 218 -0.74 18.60 6.96
CA ILE A 218 -1.92 18.10 6.25
C ILE A 218 -2.21 19.02 5.05
N ASN A 219 -2.36 18.44 3.86
CA ASN A 219 -2.53 19.15 2.58
C ASN A 219 -1.32 19.99 2.11
N ALA A 220 -0.16 19.90 2.76
CA ALA A 220 1.07 20.31 2.09
C ALA A 220 1.32 19.29 0.98
N SER A 221 0.88 19.59 -0.24
CA SER A 221 1.42 18.92 -1.42
C SER A 221 2.93 19.07 -1.31
N SER A 222 3.68 17.97 -1.31
CA SER A 222 5.11 18.01 -1.54
C SER A 222 5.37 18.44 -2.99
N ARG A 223 4.99 19.67 -3.34
CA ARG A 223 5.57 20.41 -4.45
C ARG A 223 6.78 21.14 -3.84
N ALA A 224 7.93 20.48 -3.96
CA ALA A 224 9.27 20.93 -3.54
C ALA A 224 9.55 20.89 -2.02
N GLY A 225 10.59 20.14 -1.62
CA GLY A 225 11.19 20.31 -0.29
C GLY A 225 12.12 19.19 0.18
N GLY A 226 11.68 17.93 0.21
CA GLY A 226 12.45 16.84 0.83
C GLY A 226 13.46 16.12 -0.08
N VAL A 227 13.49 16.45 -1.38
CA VAL A 227 14.33 15.78 -2.38
C VAL A 227 15.41 16.70 -2.95
N LEU A 228 15.48 17.99 -2.56
CA LEU A 228 16.47 18.95 -3.11
C LEU A 228 17.49 19.50 -2.10
N ALA A 229 17.33 19.28 -0.80
CA ALA A 229 18.31 19.76 0.20
C ALA A 229 19.45 18.76 0.50
N ALA A 230 19.40 17.53 -0.03
CA ALA A 230 20.44 16.52 0.12
C ALA A 230 20.98 15.96 -1.22
N ILE A 231 20.69 16.64 -2.33
CA ILE A 231 21.37 16.46 -3.62
C ILE A 231 22.15 17.73 -3.93
N GLY A 232 23.11 18.04 -3.07
CA GLY A 232 24.33 18.66 -3.55
C GLY A 232 25.07 17.60 -4.36
N ASP A 233 25.20 17.85 -5.66
CA ASP A 233 26.09 17.15 -6.60
C ASP A 233 25.86 15.64 -6.80
N VAL A 234 24.89 15.29 -7.65
CA VAL A 234 24.98 14.04 -8.42
C VAL A 234 24.80 14.38 -9.90
N PRO A 235 25.82 14.21 -10.75
CA PRO A 235 25.71 14.50 -12.17
C PRO A 235 24.71 13.55 -12.84
N GLU A 236 23.89 14.16 -13.69
CA GLU A 236 22.87 13.58 -14.57
C GLU A 236 23.38 12.33 -15.31
N PHE A 237 23.05 11.13 -14.82
CA PHE A 237 23.16 9.91 -15.61
C PHE A 237 21.83 9.68 -16.33
N GLY A 238 21.83 9.98 -17.62
CA GLY A 238 20.69 9.86 -18.53
C GLY A 238 20.19 8.43 -18.67
N TYR A 239 18.89 8.25 -18.48
CA TYR A 239 18.15 7.08 -18.95
C TYR A 239 17.50 7.37 -20.30
N SER A 240 18.33 7.54 -21.33
CA SER A 240 17.92 7.43 -22.73
C SER A 240 18.43 6.11 -23.28
N ASN A 241 17.70 5.01 -23.04
CA ASN A 241 17.71 3.77 -23.83
C ASN A 241 16.89 2.67 -23.13
N LEU A 242 15.57 2.68 -23.32
CA LEU A 242 14.77 1.46 -23.30
C LEU A 242 14.14 1.33 -24.69
N GLY A 243 14.77 0.50 -25.50
CA GLY A 243 14.36 0.20 -26.87
C GLY A 243 12.96 -0.39 -26.93
N THR A 244 12.23 -0.01 -27.96
CA THR A 244 10.97 -0.61 -28.37
C THR A 244 11.19 -2.07 -28.79
N PRO A 245 10.26 -3.00 -28.49
CA PRO A 245 10.37 -4.37 -28.95
C PRO A 245 10.13 -4.44 -30.46
N ALA A 246 11.08 -5.04 -31.18
CA ALA A 246 10.96 -5.34 -32.61
C ALA A 246 9.89 -6.41 -32.84
N SER A 247 8.95 -6.12 -33.75
CA SER A 247 8.00 -7.07 -34.33
C SER A 247 8.71 -8.16 -35.16
N PRO A 248 8.21 -9.41 -35.18
CA PRO A 248 8.83 -10.50 -35.94
C PRO A 248 8.39 -10.47 -37.41
N PRO A 249 9.29 -10.76 -38.38
CA PRO A 249 8.89 -11.22 -39.69
C PRO A 249 8.93 -12.76 -39.77
N GLY A 250 8.11 -13.32 -40.68
CA GLY A 250 7.96 -14.75 -40.93
C GLY A 250 9.07 -15.41 -41.73
#